data_AF-A0A7X2N3T1-F1
#
_entry.id   AF-A0A7X2N3T1-F1
#
_cell.length_a   1.000
_cell.length_b   1.000
_cell.length_c   1.000
_cell.angle_alpha   90.00
_cell.angle_beta   90.00
_cell.angle_gamma   90.00
#
_symmetry.space_group_name_H-M   'P 1'
#
loop_
_entity.id
_entity.type
_entity.pdbx_description
1 polymer ?
#
loop_
_entity_poly.entity_id
_entity_poly.type
_entity_poly.pdbx_seq_one_letter_code
_entity_poly.pdbx_strand_id
1 'polypeptide(L)' 'MKFELCDKVLIKKLNVIGTVIDVDEESDNLIVEDCSYYHENELIPYPLYDCKSSDLEMIRKANK' A
#
# COMPACT_ATOMS: atom_id res chain seq x y z
N MET A 1 -1.28 -10.83 -12.28
CA MET A 1 -0.98 -9.78 -11.27
C MET A 1 -1.37 -10.25 -9.87
N LYS A 2 -0.61 -9.84 -8.85
CA LYS A 2 -0.86 -10.16 -7.43
C LYS A 2 -1.75 -9.11 -6.73
N PHE A 3 -1.73 -7.87 -7.22
CA PHE A 3 -2.49 -6.73 -6.71
C PHE A 3 -3.09 -5.95 -7.88
N GLU A 4 -4.21 -5.29 -7.64
CA GLU A 4 -4.99 -4.50 -8.58
C GLU A 4 -5.31 -3.12 -7.98
N LEU A 5 -5.75 -2.19 -8.82
CA LEU A 5 -6.21 -0.88 -8.37
C LEU A 5 -7.34 -1.03 -7.33
N CYS A 6 -7.33 -0.16 -6.33
CA CYS A 6 -8.23 -0.15 -5.18
C CYS A 6 -8.08 -1.33 -4.20
N ASP A 7 -7.08 -2.21 -4.37
CA ASP A 7 -6.81 -3.25 -3.38
C ASP A 7 -6.37 -2.64 -2.04
N LYS A 8 -6.91 -3.18 -0.93
CA LYS A 8 -6.46 -2.81 0.41
C LYS A 8 -5.31 -3.70 0.83
N VAL A 9 -4.17 -3.07 1.10
CA VAL A 9 -2.89 -3.73 1.37
C VAL A 9 -2.29 -3.28 2.68
N LEU A 10 -1.56 -4.19 3.34
CA LEU A 10 -0.69 -3.89 4.47
C LEU A 10 0.71 -3.65 3.93
N ILE A 11 1.27 -2.47 4.23
CA ILE A 11 2.68 -2.17 4.02
C ILE A 11 3.46 -2.76 5.20
N LYS A 12 4.12 -3.89 4.98
CA LYS A 12 4.77 -4.68 6.05
C LYS A 12 5.80 -3.90 6.85
N LYS A 13 6.61 -3.08 6.16
CA LYS A 13 7.68 -2.28 6.77
C LYS A 13 7.16 -1.22 7.74
N LEU A 14 6.00 -0.63 7.41
CA LEU A 14 5.42 0.47 8.18
C LEU A 14 4.28 -0.01 9.09
N ASN A 15 3.84 -1.27 8.93
CA ASN A 15 2.67 -1.84 9.60
C ASN A 15 1.41 -0.97 9.42
N VAL A 16 1.18 -0.50 8.19
CA VAL A 16 0.12 0.47 7.85
C VAL A 16 -0.72 -0.06 6.71
N ILE A 17 -2.02 0.20 6.79
CA ILE A 17 -2.97 -0.17 5.75
C ILE A 17 -3.10 1.00 4.80
N GLY A 18 -3.06 0.71 3.50
CA GLY A 18 -3.34 1.70 2.46
C GLY A 18 -4.13 1.07 1.31
N THR A 19 -4.38 1.89 0.29
CA THR A 19 -5.12 1.50 -0.91
C THR A 19 -4.23 1.64 -2.12
N VAL A 20 -4.13 0.61 -2.97
CA VAL A 20 -3.36 0.68 -4.21
C VAL A 20 -4.05 1.63 -5.19
N ILE A 21 -3.34 2.63 -5.68
CA ILE A 21 -3.85 3.61 -6.66
C ILE A 21 -3.13 3.58 -8.00
N ASP A 22 -1.98 2.93 -8.07
CA ASP A 22 -1.23 2.74 -9.30
C ASP A 22 -0.44 1.43 -9.25
N VAL A 23 -0.31 0.78 -10.41
CA VAL A 23 0.40 -0.50 -10.57
C VAL A 23 1.19 -0.45 -11.87
N ASP A 24 2.52 -0.38 -11.74
CA ASP A 24 3.44 -0.54 -12.84
C ASP A 24 3.92 -2.00 -12.91
N GLU A 25 3.37 -2.74 -13.85
CA GLU A 25 3.71 -4.15 -14.10
C GLU A 25 5.12 -4.35 -14.64
N GLU A 26 5.65 -3.39 -15.41
CA GLU A 26 6.96 -3.55 -16.04
C GLU A 26 8.07 -3.48 -14.98
N SER A 27 7.89 -2.62 -13.99
CA SER A 27 8.86 -2.41 -12.92
C SER A 27 8.52 -3.10 -11.59
N ASP A 28 7.35 -3.73 -11.45
CA ASP A 28 6.80 -4.26 -10.17
C ASP A 28 6.69 -3.17 -9.09
N ASN A 29 6.44 -1.92 -9.49
CA ASN A 29 6.20 -0.80 -8.59
C ASN A 29 4.70 -0.59 -8.38
N LEU A 30 4.32 -0.22 -7.16
CA LEU A 30 2.95 0.11 -6.79
C LEU A 30 2.95 1.39 -5.97
N ILE A 31 1.95 2.23 -6.22
CA ILE A 31 1.69 3.41 -5.39
C ILE A 31 0.49 3.10 -4.51
N VAL A 32 0.67 3.27 -3.21
CA VAL A 32 -0.35 3.07 -2.19
C VAL A 32 -0.70 4.40 -1.52
N GLU A 33 -1.97 4.77 -1.46
CA GLU A 33 -2.46 5.98 -0.80
C GLU A 33 -2.98 5.72 0.63
N ASP A 34 -3.32 6.81 1.32
CA ASP A 34 -3.91 6.83 2.67
C ASP A 34 -3.06 6.13 3.75
N CYS A 35 -1.73 6.14 3.57
CA CYS A 35 -0.79 5.48 4.46
C CYS A 35 -0.47 6.35 5.67
N SER A 36 -1.41 6.52 6.61
CA SER A 36 -1.08 7.22 7.87
C SER A 36 -0.46 6.25 8.88
N TYR A 37 0.68 6.60 9.47
CA TYR A 37 1.36 5.75 10.45
C TYR A 37 1.62 6.49 11.76
N TYR A 38 1.62 5.74 12.86
CA TYR A 38 1.97 6.28 14.17
C TYR A 38 3.47 6.12 14.41
N HIS A 39 4.15 7.22 14.71
CA HIS A 39 5.53 7.25 15.17
C HIS A 39 5.59 7.98 16.51
N GLU A 40 6.04 7.33 17.57
CA GLU A 40 6.16 7.96 18.91
C GLU A 40 4.86 8.64 19.42
N ASN A 41 3.69 8.06 19.07
CA ASN A 41 2.34 8.59 19.31
C ASN A 41 1.94 9.81 18.45
N GLU A 42 2.75 10.21 17.48
CA GLU A 42 2.40 11.20 16.47
C GLU A 42 1.89 10.52 15.19
N LEU A 43 0.74 10.98 14.68
CA LEU A 43 0.22 10.50 13.39
C LEU A 43 0.95 11.24 12.27
N ILE A 44 1.83 10.54 11.56
CA ILE A 44 2.55 11.09 10.42
C ILE A 44 1.73 10.78 9.16
N PRO A 45 1.21 11.79 8.45
CA PRO A 45 0.55 11.59 7.19
C PRO A 45 1.59 11.19 6.13
N TYR A 46 1.46 9.99 5.58
CA TYR A 46 2.25 9.55 4.43
C TYR A 46 1.29 9.35 3.25
N PRO A 47 1.03 10.40 2.45
CA PRO A 47 -0.09 10.40 1.52
C PRO A 47 0.08 9.39 0.38
N LEU A 48 1.32 9.11 -0.03
CA LEU A 48 1.64 8.19 -1.13
C LEU A 48 2.89 7.38 -0.78
N TYR A 49 2.83 6.06 -0.92
CA TYR A 49 3.92 5.14 -0.68
C TYR A 49 4.26 4.36 -1.96
N ASP A 50 5.45 4.63 -2.50
CA ASP A 50 6.04 3.92 -3.64
C ASP A 50 6.77 2.67 -3.13
N CYS A 51 6.38 1.49 -3.62
CA CYS A 51 6.89 0.22 -3.12
C CYS A 51 6.79 -0.94 -4.12
N LYS A 52 7.46 -2.04 -3.78
CA LYS A 52 7.40 -3.30 -4.53
C LYS A 52 6.27 -4.20 -4.02
N SER A 53 5.77 -5.09 -4.88
CA SER A 53 4.73 -6.06 -4.51
C SER A 53 5.14 -7.05 -3.39
N SER A 54 6.44 -7.18 -3.14
CA SER A 54 7.00 -7.98 -2.05
C SER A 54 6.87 -7.33 -0.68
N ASP A 55 6.83 -5.99 -0.63
CA ASP A 55 6.65 -5.20 0.59
C ASP A 55 5.18 -5.19 1.07
N LEU A 56 4.26 -5.62 0.20
CA LEU A 56 2.82 -5.61 0.44
C LEU A 56 2.27 -6.98 0.85
N GLU A 57 1.24 -6.95 1.68
CA GLU A 57 0.39 -8.09 2.01
C GLU A 57 -1.08 -7.77 1.72
N MET A 58 -1.78 -8.71 1.12
CA MET A 58 -3.20 -8.53 0.76
C MET A 58 -4.07 -8.66 2.01
N ILE A 59 -4.83 -7.61 2.35
CA ILE A 59 -5.79 -7.65 3.46
C ILE A 59 -7.21 -7.86 2.93
N ARG A 60 -7.55 -7.18 1.82
CA ARG A 60 -8.87 -7.30 1.18
C ARG A 60 -8.78 -6.88 -0.29
N LYS A 61 -9.28 -7.73 -1.17
CA LYS A 61 -9.39 -7.41 -2.59
C LYS A 61 -10.47 -6.36 -2.85
N ALA A 62 -10.21 -5.45 -3.78
CA ALA A 62 -11.27 -4.71 -4.45
C ALA A 62 -12.26 -5.72 -5.04
N ASN A 63 -13.56 -5.42 -4.94
CA ASN A 63 -14.65 -6.36 -5.23
C ASN A 63 -14.42 -7.20 -6.50
N LYS A 64 -14.64 -8.52 -6.36
CA LYS A 64 -14.83 -9.44 -7.48
C LYS A 64 -16.31 -9.69 -7.71
#